data_AF-A0A7X1IKI2-F1
#
_entry.id   AF-A0A7X1IKI2-F1
#
_cell.length_a   1.000
_cell.length_b   1.000
_cell.length_c   1.000
_cell.angle_alpha   90.00
_cell.angle_beta   90.00
_cell.angle_gamma   90.00
#
_symmetry.space_group_name_H-M   'P 1'
#
loop_
_entity.id
_entity.type
_entity.pdbx_description
1 polymer ?
#
loop_
_entity_poly.entity_id
_entity_poly.type
_entity_poly.pdbx_seq_one_letter_code
_entity_poly.pdbx_strand_id
1 'polypeptide(L)'
;MHLRRVHDERLPARIRRSDLRSCLVHFAPYGFHATYHHLTLSARIPGNVEHDPAALIRAAEELHAARRLWVAHVRARAADRLAEKARGRRHDPTGAAWRAAHGWRTWRRGWNNIAYCPDRTVHPTEPLPVVIERVIHWTPPADGTSPPTCRACGEAGDGYGPSPGGGSPPAACGRCGVSGL
;
A
#
# COMPACT_ATOMS: atom_id res chain seq x y z
N MET A 1 -16.26 -3.62 10.84
CA MET A 1 -16.62 -3.69 12.27
C MET A 1 -15.54 -3.05 13.16
N HIS A 2 -14.26 -3.37 12.97
CA HIS A 2 -13.15 -2.83 13.78
C HIS A 2 -12.97 -1.31 13.72
N LEU A 3 -13.09 -0.68 12.54
CA LEU A 3 -12.99 0.78 12.43
C LEU A 3 -13.91 1.51 13.42
N ARG A 4 -15.20 1.16 13.44
CA ARG A 4 -16.18 1.75 14.37
C ARG A 4 -15.75 1.60 15.84
N ARG A 5 -15.09 0.51 16.20
CA ARG A 5 -14.58 0.29 17.57
C ARG A 5 -13.35 1.14 17.87
N VAL A 6 -12.51 1.45 16.88
CA VAL A 6 -11.40 2.43 17.08
C VAL A 6 -11.94 3.83 17.35
N HIS A 7 -13.08 4.19 16.76
CA HIS A 7 -13.77 5.46 17.02
C HIS A 7 -14.59 5.47 18.32
N ASP A 8 -14.84 4.32 18.94
CA ASP A 8 -15.65 4.25 20.15
C ASP A 8 -14.83 4.71 21.36
N GLU A 9 -15.04 5.97 21.76
CA GLU A 9 -14.35 6.60 22.89
C GLU A 9 -14.72 6.00 24.25
N ARG A 10 -15.79 5.21 24.32
CA ARG A 10 -16.17 4.48 25.54
C ARG A 10 -15.25 3.28 25.80
N LEU A 11 -14.48 2.86 24.79
CA LEU A 11 -13.54 1.75 24.92
C LEU A 11 -12.17 2.25 25.42
N PRO A 12 -11.49 1.48 26.30
CA PRO A 12 -10.12 1.78 26.71
C PRO A 12 -9.17 1.88 25.51
N ALA A 13 -8.18 2.78 25.54
CA ALA A 13 -7.29 3.02 24.40
C ALA A 13 -6.52 1.77 23.98
N ARG A 14 -6.16 0.90 24.93
CA ARG A 14 -5.58 -0.43 24.65
C ARG A 14 -6.47 -1.31 23.76
N ILE A 15 -7.79 -1.30 23.94
CA ILE A 15 -8.74 -2.09 23.14
C ILE A 15 -8.84 -1.49 21.75
N ARG A 16 -8.94 -0.16 21.66
CA ARG A 16 -8.95 0.59 20.40
C ARG A 16 -7.69 0.33 19.59
N ARG A 17 -6.52 0.23 20.23
CA ARG A 17 -5.25 -0.16 19.59
C ARG A 17 -5.30 -1.57 19.03
N SER A 18 -5.87 -2.53 19.75
CA SER A 18 -6.07 -3.89 19.23
C SER A 18 -7.01 -3.91 18.03
N ASP A 19 -8.10 -3.14 18.07
CA ASP A 19 -9.02 -2.99 16.93
C ASP A 19 -8.34 -2.32 15.71
N LEU A 20 -7.43 -1.36 15.92
CA LEU A 20 -6.60 -0.79 14.84
C LEU A 20 -5.70 -1.86 14.20
N ARG A 21 -5.10 -2.75 15.00
CA ARG A 21 -4.31 -3.88 14.48
C ARG A 21 -5.16 -4.86 13.67
N SER A 22 -6.41 -5.10 14.09
CA SER A 22 -7.36 -5.90 13.31
C SER A 22 -7.71 -5.24 11.97
N CYS A 23 -7.81 -3.91 11.91
CA CYS A 23 -7.95 -3.19 10.63
C CYS A 23 -6.76 -3.47 9.68
N LEU A 24 -5.54 -3.52 10.21
CA LEU A 24 -4.32 -3.78 9.43
C LEU A 24 -4.26 -5.19 8.84
N VAL A 25 -4.82 -6.19 9.51
CA VAL A 25 -4.96 -7.55 8.95
C VAL A 25 -5.71 -7.51 7.61
N HIS A 26 -6.69 -6.62 7.48
CA HIS A 26 -7.50 -6.48 6.28
C HIS A 26 -6.92 -5.56 5.21
N PHE A 27 -6.04 -4.63 5.57
CA PHE A 27 -5.43 -3.70 4.62
C PHE A 27 -4.09 -3.20 5.19
N ALA A 28 -2.99 -3.66 4.61
CA ALA A 28 -1.63 -3.30 5.03
C ALA A 28 -0.75 -3.11 3.77
N PRO A 29 -0.85 -1.95 3.10
CA PRO A 29 -0.24 -1.75 1.78
C PRO A 29 1.27 -2.00 1.75
N TYR A 30 1.98 -1.72 2.84
CA TYR A 30 3.43 -1.93 2.94
C TYR A 30 3.82 -3.27 3.58
N GLY A 31 2.84 -4.10 3.96
CA GLY A 31 3.01 -5.18 4.93
C GLY A 31 2.64 -4.74 6.33
N PHE A 32 2.28 -5.69 7.19
CA PHE A 32 1.68 -5.41 8.50
C PHE A 32 2.58 -4.52 9.38
N HIS A 33 3.85 -4.89 9.53
CA HIS A 33 4.78 -4.17 10.38
C HIS A 33 5.15 -2.79 9.83
N ALA A 34 5.44 -2.70 8.54
CA ALA A 34 5.78 -1.42 7.90
C ALA A 34 4.58 -0.45 7.91
N THR A 35 3.37 -0.93 7.63
CA THR A 35 2.17 -0.09 7.68
C THR A 35 1.89 0.38 9.11
N TYR A 36 2.04 -0.49 10.12
CA TYR A 36 1.84 -0.09 11.51
C TYR A 36 2.90 0.92 11.99
N HIS A 37 4.15 0.75 11.59
CA HIS A 37 5.22 1.71 11.88
C HIS A 37 4.94 3.06 11.21
N HIS A 38 4.55 3.06 9.94
CA HIS A 38 4.13 4.27 9.23
C HIS A 38 3.02 5.02 9.97
N LEU A 39 1.95 4.33 10.36
CA LEU A 39 0.84 4.94 11.11
C LEU A 39 1.26 5.45 12.49
N THR A 40 2.23 4.80 13.13
CA THR A 40 2.77 5.27 14.41
C THR A 40 3.46 6.64 14.22
N LEU A 41 4.17 6.83 13.12
CA LEU A 41 4.83 8.09 12.79
C LEU A 41 3.84 9.15 12.27
N SER A 42 3.00 8.82 11.28
CA SER A 42 2.10 9.77 10.61
C SER A 42 1.04 10.31 11.57
N ALA A 43 0.42 9.42 12.35
CA ALA A 43 -0.60 9.79 13.32
C ALA A 43 -0.03 10.17 14.70
N ARG A 44 1.30 10.09 14.88
CA ARG A 44 2.02 10.35 16.13
C ARG A 44 1.51 9.53 17.30
N ILE A 45 1.37 8.22 17.11
CA ILE A 45 0.90 7.32 18.18
C ILE A 45 1.99 7.23 19.26
N PRO A 46 1.70 7.63 20.52
CA PRO A 46 2.68 7.53 21.59
C PRO A 46 2.92 6.08 22.00
N GLY A 47 4.07 5.81 22.63
CA GLY A 47 4.40 4.48 23.15
C GLY A 47 3.35 3.96 24.15
N ASN A 48 2.85 4.87 25.01
CA ASN A 48 1.66 4.65 25.82
C ASN A 48 0.47 5.42 25.22
N VAL A 49 -0.45 4.67 24.61
CA VAL A 49 -1.63 5.16 23.88
C VAL A 49 -2.67 5.89 24.74
N GLU A 50 -2.61 5.74 26.06
CA GLU A 50 -3.53 6.44 26.96
C GLU A 50 -3.22 7.95 27.03
N HIS A 51 -2.00 8.40 26.68
CA HIS A 51 -1.64 9.82 26.64
C HIS A 51 -2.27 10.58 25.46
N ASP A 52 -2.48 9.90 24.33
CA ASP A 52 -3.19 10.46 23.17
C ASP A 52 -4.02 9.36 22.49
N PRO A 53 -5.22 9.07 23.01
CA PRO A 53 -6.13 8.11 22.38
C PRO A 53 -6.63 8.57 21.01
N ALA A 54 -6.61 9.89 20.73
CA ALA A 54 -7.04 10.45 19.45
C ALA A 54 -6.05 10.10 18.31
N ALA A 55 -4.78 9.81 18.63
CA ALA A 55 -3.82 9.28 17.65
C ALA A 55 -4.30 8.00 16.96
N LEU A 56 -5.03 7.14 17.67
CA LEU A 56 -5.59 5.91 17.10
C LEU A 56 -6.68 6.21 16.07
N ILE A 57 -7.48 7.25 16.29
CA ILE A 57 -8.51 7.70 15.34
C ILE A 57 -7.84 8.23 14.07
N ARG A 58 -6.85 9.12 14.22
CA ARG A 58 -6.09 9.68 13.09
C ARG A 58 -5.48 8.58 12.22
N ALA A 59 -4.84 7.60 12.86
CA ALA A 59 -4.27 6.44 12.17
C ALA A 59 -5.34 5.59 11.45
N ALA A 60 -6.48 5.37 12.09
CA ALA A 60 -7.57 4.59 11.50
C ALA A 60 -8.22 5.29 10.31
N GLU A 61 -8.40 6.62 10.39
CA GLU A 61 -8.93 7.44 9.30
C GLU A 61 -7.99 7.46 8.10
N GLU A 62 -6.69 7.64 8.33
CA GLU A 62 -5.69 7.59 7.25
C GLU A 62 -5.69 6.24 6.54
N LEU A 63 -5.68 5.14 7.31
CA LEU A 63 -5.76 3.79 6.78
C LEU A 63 -7.07 3.55 6.02
N HIS A 64 -8.18 4.05 6.56
CA HIS A 64 -9.49 3.89 5.95
C HIS A 64 -9.62 4.68 4.64
N ALA A 65 -9.13 5.92 4.60
CA ALA A 65 -9.09 6.75 3.39
C ALA A 65 -8.32 6.06 2.26
N ALA A 66 -7.13 5.54 2.57
CA ALA A 66 -6.33 4.78 1.61
C ALA A 66 -7.05 3.50 1.14
N ARG A 67 -7.71 2.79 2.06
CA ARG A 67 -8.50 1.59 1.73
C ARG A 67 -9.68 1.92 0.81
N ARG A 68 -10.37 3.04 0.99
CA ARG A 68 -11.48 3.45 0.11
C ARG A 68 -11.01 3.65 -1.32
N LEU A 69 -9.88 4.34 -1.52
CA LEU A 69 -9.27 4.54 -2.84
C LEU A 69 -8.95 3.19 -3.50
N TRP A 70 -8.31 2.30 -2.75
CA TRP A 70 -7.97 0.96 -3.25
C TRP A 70 -9.20 0.14 -3.63
N VAL A 71 -10.22 0.08 -2.78
CA VAL A 71 -11.44 -0.68 -3.05
C VAL A 71 -12.20 -0.11 -4.24
N ALA A 72 -12.29 1.22 -4.36
CA ALA A 72 -12.89 1.88 -5.51
C ALA A 72 -12.17 1.52 -6.81
N HIS A 73 -10.83 1.59 -6.80
CA HIS A 73 -10.02 1.20 -7.95
C HIS A 73 -10.25 -0.27 -8.35
N VAL A 74 -10.18 -1.20 -7.40
CA VAL A 74 -10.39 -2.63 -7.68
C VAL A 74 -11.79 -2.90 -8.23
N ARG A 75 -12.83 -2.23 -7.72
CA ARG A 75 -14.20 -2.36 -8.21
C ARG A 75 -14.37 -1.82 -9.63
N ALA A 76 -13.84 -0.63 -9.91
CA ALA A 76 -13.86 -0.04 -11.25
C ALA A 76 -13.21 -1.00 -12.26
N ARG A 77 -12.02 -1.52 -11.94
CA ARG A 77 -11.32 -2.49 -12.81
C ARG A 77 -12.07 -3.81 -12.97
N ALA A 78 -12.79 -4.26 -11.95
CA ALA A 78 -13.63 -5.45 -12.07
C ALA A 78 -14.82 -5.20 -13.01
N ALA A 79 -15.46 -4.02 -12.93
CA ALA A 79 -16.53 -3.61 -13.82
C ALA A 79 -16.05 -3.48 -15.27
N ASP A 80 -14.91 -2.83 -15.50
CA ASP A 80 -14.26 -2.77 -16.82
C ASP A 80 -14.08 -4.17 -17.38
N ARG A 81 -13.50 -5.08 -16.59
CA ARG A 81 -13.27 -6.47 -17.03
C ARG A 81 -14.53 -7.24 -17.37
N LEU A 82 -15.61 -7.04 -16.63
CA LEU A 82 -16.90 -7.64 -16.96
C LEU A 82 -17.43 -7.10 -18.28
N ALA A 83 -17.33 -5.79 -18.50
CA ALA A 83 -17.78 -5.13 -19.73
C ALA A 83 -16.94 -5.51 -20.96
N GLU A 84 -15.61 -5.66 -20.80
CA GLU A 84 -14.72 -6.17 -21.85
C GLU A 84 -15.08 -7.61 -22.23
N LYS A 85 -15.29 -8.47 -21.22
CA LYS A 85 -15.69 -9.87 -21.41
C LYS A 85 -17.03 -9.97 -22.14
N ALA A 86 -18.01 -9.14 -21.77
CA ALA A 86 -19.32 -9.10 -22.43
C ALA A 86 -19.23 -8.73 -23.92
N ARG A 87 -18.22 -7.93 -24.30
CA ARG A 87 -17.96 -7.54 -25.69
C ARG A 87 -17.00 -8.49 -26.42
N GLY A 88 -16.71 -9.65 -25.85
CA GLY A 88 -15.80 -10.64 -26.43
C GLY A 88 -14.33 -10.23 -26.46
N ARG A 89 -13.95 -9.11 -25.82
CA ARG A 89 -12.56 -8.64 -25.81
C ARG A 89 -11.74 -9.42 -24.81
N ARG A 90 -10.73 -10.11 -25.32
CA ARG A 90 -9.68 -10.75 -24.51
C ARG A 90 -8.39 -9.99 -24.73
N HIS A 91 -7.83 -9.48 -23.64
CA HIS A 91 -6.51 -8.86 -23.69
C HIS A 91 -5.43 -9.94 -23.62
N ASP A 92 -4.43 -9.84 -24.50
CA ASP A 92 -3.16 -10.52 -24.31
C ASP A 92 -2.56 -10.07 -22.96
N PRO A 93 -2.24 -11.00 -22.03
CA PRO A 93 -1.67 -10.69 -20.72
C PRO A 93 -0.30 -9.98 -20.78
N THR A 94 0.27 -9.83 -21.97
CA THR A 94 1.53 -9.11 -22.18
C THR A 94 1.38 -7.81 -22.95
N GLY A 95 0.19 -7.47 -23.48
CA GLY A 95 -0.01 -6.26 -24.29
C GLY A 95 -0.02 -4.96 -23.48
N ALA A 96 0.32 -3.83 -24.11
CA ALA A 96 0.35 -2.51 -23.46
C ALA A 96 -0.98 -2.12 -22.77
N ALA A 97 -2.12 -2.41 -23.41
CA ALA A 97 -3.44 -2.19 -22.84
C ALA A 97 -3.68 -3.03 -21.56
N TRP A 98 -3.20 -4.28 -21.52
CA TRP A 98 -3.28 -5.11 -20.33
C TRP A 98 -2.40 -4.57 -19.22
N ARG A 99 -1.16 -4.13 -19.51
CA ARG A 99 -0.24 -3.57 -18.50
C ARG A 99 -0.76 -2.24 -17.94
N ALA A 100 -1.34 -1.37 -18.75
CA ALA A 100 -2.01 -0.16 -18.26
C ALA A 100 -3.23 -0.47 -17.39
N ALA A 101 -3.96 -1.55 -17.69
CA ALA A 101 -5.17 -1.93 -16.95
C ALA A 101 -4.91 -2.77 -15.69
N HIS A 102 -3.84 -3.57 -15.70
CA HIS A 102 -3.59 -4.65 -14.76
C HIS A 102 -2.15 -4.74 -14.27
N GLY A 103 -1.26 -3.85 -14.72
CA GLY A 103 0.14 -3.82 -14.31
C GLY A 103 0.27 -3.81 -12.79
N TRP A 104 -0.55 -3.05 -12.07
CA TRP A 104 -0.60 -3.06 -10.60
C TRP A 104 -0.76 -4.46 -9.98
N ARG A 105 -1.38 -5.44 -10.68
CA ARG A 105 -1.57 -6.82 -10.18
C ARG A 105 -0.28 -7.61 -10.17
N THR A 106 0.61 -7.40 -11.14
CA THR A 106 1.86 -8.16 -11.23
C THR A 106 2.74 -7.86 -10.01
N TRP A 107 2.66 -6.64 -9.46
CA TRP A 107 3.48 -6.17 -8.35
C TRP A 107 2.87 -6.40 -6.95
N ARG A 108 1.67 -7.00 -6.87
CA ARG A 108 1.04 -7.33 -5.58
C ARG A 108 1.63 -8.63 -5.03
N ARG A 109 2.44 -8.54 -3.96
CA ARG A 109 2.99 -9.73 -3.28
C ARG A 109 1.99 -10.29 -2.29
N GLY A 110 1.31 -11.37 -2.64
CA GLY A 110 0.38 -12.05 -1.74
C GLY A 110 -0.82 -11.20 -1.33
N TRP A 111 -1.48 -11.58 -0.23
CA TRP A 111 -2.67 -10.90 0.24
C TRP A 111 -2.29 -9.58 0.95
N ASN A 112 -2.84 -8.46 0.48
CA ASN A 112 -2.74 -7.09 1.03
C ASN A 112 -1.43 -6.30 0.86
N ASN A 113 -0.36 -6.83 0.26
CA ASN A 113 0.87 -6.05 0.06
C ASN A 113 0.88 -5.39 -1.32
N ILE A 114 0.54 -4.11 -1.35
CA ILE A 114 0.43 -3.28 -2.58
C ILE A 114 1.81 -2.70 -2.95
N ALA A 115 2.53 -2.19 -1.96
CA ALA A 115 3.86 -1.59 -2.04
C ALA A 115 4.73 -2.15 -0.91
N TYR A 116 4.96 -3.47 -0.94
CA TYR A 116 5.65 -4.19 0.13
C TYR A 116 7.00 -3.56 0.50
N CYS A 117 7.21 -3.33 1.80
CA CYS A 117 8.48 -2.89 2.37
C CYS A 117 9.09 -4.05 3.17
N PRO A 118 10.28 -4.56 2.80
CA PRO A 118 10.94 -5.65 3.52
C PRO A 118 11.49 -5.17 4.86
N ASP A 119 12.04 -3.96 4.92
CA ASP A 119 12.35 -3.28 6.17
C ASP A 119 11.09 -2.59 6.70
N ARG A 120 10.77 -2.83 7.97
CA ARG A 120 9.59 -2.24 8.63
C ARG A 120 9.73 -0.75 8.94
N THR A 121 10.96 -0.24 8.98
CA THR A 121 11.29 1.15 9.35
C THR A 121 11.55 2.03 8.13
N VAL A 122 11.83 1.42 6.97
CA VAL A 122 12.04 2.12 5.70
C VAL A 122 10.80 1.95 4.83
N HIS A 123 9.96 2.98 4.82
CA HIS A 123 8.73 3.05 4.04
C HIS A 123 8.51 4.51 3.57
N PRO A 124 7.62 4.76 2.58
CA PRO A 124 7.25 6.13 2.21
C PRO A 124 6.77 6.96 3.41
N THR A 125 7.09 8.25 3.40
CA THR A 125 6.75 9.18 4.48
C THR A 125 5.47 9.96 4.21
N GLU A 126 5.04 10.04 2.95
CA GLU A 126 3.78 10.68 2.59
C GLU A 126 2.58 9.86 3.08
N PRO A 127 1.42 10.52 3.33
CA PRO A 127 0.23 9.84 3.82
C PRO A 127 -0.18 8.66 2.93
N LEU A 128 -0.67 7.58 3.55
CA LEU A 128 -1.10 6.37 2.84
C LEU A 128 -2.02 6.65 1.64
N PRO A 129 -3.03 7.54 1.71
CA PRO A 129 -3.91 7.82 0.57
C PRO A 129 -3.15 8.32 -0.65
N VAL A 130 -2.16 9.20 -0.45
CA VAL A 130 -1.34 9.79 -1.51
C VAL A 130 -0.52 8.71 -2.20
N VAL A 131 0.12 7.84 -1.41
CA VAL A 131 0.92 6.75 -1.97
C VAL A 131 0.05 5.73 -2.69
N ILE A 132 -1.12 5.38 -2.15
CA ILE A 132 -2.04 4.46 -2.83
C ILE A 132 -2.53 5.04 -4.16
N GLU A 133 -2.93 6.30 -4.18
CA GLU A 133 -3.35 6.99 -5.40
C GLU A 133 -2.24 6.97 -6.46
N ARG A 134 -1.02 7.32 -6.07
CA ARG A 134 0.14 7.24 -6.95
C ARG A 134 0.34 5.83 -7.50
N VAL A 135 0.28 4.80 -6.64
CA VAL A 135 0.48 3.41 -7.04
C VAL A 135 -0.62 2.88 -7.97
N ILE A 136 -1.89 3.25 -7.77
CA ILE A 136 -2.99 2.77 -8.62
C ILE A 136 -3.00 3.40 -10.03
N HIS A 137 -2.43 4.59 -10.17
CA HIS A 137 -2.32 5.31 -11.45
C HIS A 137 -0.98 5.09 -12.15
N TRP A 138 0.01 4.56 -11.44
CA TRP A 138 1.31 4.26 -12.00
C TRP A 138 1.23 3.14 -13.05
N THR A 139 1.85 3.39 -14.20
CA THR A 139 1.90 2.45 -15.33
C THR A 139 3.36 2.12 -15.63
N PRO A 140 3.75 0.83 -15.66
CA PRO A 140 5.11 0.46 -16.01
C PRO A 140 5.42 0.77 -17.49
N PRO A 141 6.69 1.03 -17.83
CA PRO A 141 7.13 1.12 -19.22
C PRO A 141 6.77 -0.12 -20.03
N ALA A 142 6.43 0.07 -21.30
CA ALA A 142 5.95 -1.02 -22.16
C ALA A 142 7.07 -1.92 -22.71
N ASP A 143 8.31 -1.44 -22.66
CA ASP A 143 9.53 -2.05 -23.18
C ASP A 143 10.25 -2.95 -22.16
N GLY A 144 9.75 -3.03 -20.93
CA GLY A 144 10.38 -3.82 -19.86
C GLY A 144 11.61 -3.15 -19.24
N THR A 145 11.91 -1.91 -19.63
CA THR A 145 12.96 -1.10 -19.02
C THR A 145 12.60 -0.80 -17.57
N SER A 146 13.62 -0.71 -16.71
CA SER A 146 13.41 -0.27 -15.33
C SER A 146 12.67 1.07 -15.34
N PRO A 147 11.60 1.20 -14.52
CA PRO A 147 10.84 2.43 -14.53
C PRO A 147 11.71 3.61 -14.10
N PRO A 148 11.54 4.78 -14.75
CA PRO A 148 12.35 5.95 -14.46
C PRO A 148 12.10 6.49 -13.05
N THR A 149 10.95 6.17 -12.45
CA THR A 149 10.57 6.59 -11.10
C THR A 149 10.00 5.45 -10.26
N CYS A 150 10.22 5.52 -8.95
CA CYS A 150 9.61 4.62 -7.98
C CYS A 150 8.09 4.83 -7.95
N ARG A 151 7.30 3.77 -8.09
CA ARG A 151 5.83 3.83 -8.00
C ARG A 151 5.29 4.39 -6.68
N ALA A 152 6.05 4.23 -5.59
CA ALA A 152 5.58 4.54 -4.25
C ALA A 152 5.99 5.94 -3.79
N CYS A 153 7.25 6.35 -3.99
CA CYS A 153 7.70 7.71 -3.65
C CYS A 153 7.79 8.68 -4.84
N GLY A 154 7.68 8.20 -6.09
CA GLY A 154 7.73 9.04 -7.29
C GLY A 154 9.15 9.49 -7.70
N GLU A 155 10.16 9.10 -6.94
CA GLU A 155 11.54 9.58 -7.11
C GLU A 155 12.25 8.87 -8.26
N ALA A 156 13.13 9.60 -8.95
CA ALA A 156 13.94 9.07 -10.04
C ALA A 156 14.78 7.88 -9.55
N GLY A 157 14.78 6.80 -10.33
CA GLY A 157 15.36 5.52 -9.95
C GLY A 157 16.88 5.51 -9.98
N ASP A 158 17.54 6.09 -8.98
CA ASP A 158 18.93 5.74 -8.68
C ASP A 158 18.94 4.42 -7.91
N GLY A 159 18.95 3.32 -8.66
CA GLY A 159 19.29 2.00 -8.12
C GLY A 159 18.16 1.32 -7.36
N TYR A 160 17.52 0.38 -8.04
CA TYR A 160 17.28 -0.95 -7.50
C TYR A 160 18.64 -1.57 -7.07
N GLY A 161 19.23 -1.08 -5.97
CA GLY A 161 20.54 -1.49 -5.50
C GLY A 161 20.49 -2.85 -4.77
N PRO A 162 21.57 -3.65 -4.80
CA PRO A 162 21.65 -4.87 -4.01
C PRO A 162 21.61 -4.55 -2.51
N SER A 163 20.84 -5.32 -1.73
CA SER A 163 20.88 -5.24 -0.27
C SER A 163 22.31 -5.50 0.25
N PRO A 164 22.78 -4.78 1.28
CA PRO A 164 24.00 -5.18 1.97
C PRO A 164 23.72 -6.50 2.70
N GLY A 165 24.33 -7.60 2.24
CA GLY A 165 24.19 -8.91 2.87
C GLY A 165 23.83 -10.11 1.99
N GLY A 166 24.02 -10.05 0.66
CA GLY A 166 24.35 -11.24 -0.14
C GLY A 166 23.32 -12.40 -0.17
N GLY A 167 22.03 -12.12 -0.06
CA GLY A 167 20.97 -13.10 -0.38
C GLY A 167 19.81 -12.39 -1.04
N SER A 168 19.68 -12.48 -2.37
CA SER A 168 18.78 -11.64 -3.18
C SER A 168 17.32 -11.63 -2.71
N PRO A 169 16.80 -10.51 -2.20
CA PRO A 169 15.39 -10.15 -2.30
C PRO A 169 15.18 -9.26 -3.55
N PRO A 170 13.93 -9.04 -4.01
CA PRO A 170 13.64 -8.07 -5.05
C PRO A 170 14.22 -6.71 -4.68
N ALA A 171 14.86 -6.05 -5.64
CA ALA A 171 15.54 -4.79 -5.40
C ALA A 171 14.57 -3.77 -4.79
N ALA A 172 14.91 -3.25 -3.62
CA ALA A 172 14.12 -2.23 -2.95
C ALA A 172 14.54 -0.86 -3.46
N CYS A 173 13.61 0.10 -3.45
CA CYS A 173 13.94 1.49 -3.67
C CYS A 173 14.86 1.98 -2.54
N GLY A 174 16.05 2.49 -2.88
CA GLY A 174 17.02 2.99 -1.89
C GLY A 174 16.51 4.15 -1.02
N ARG A 175 15.45 4.85 -1.46
CA ARG A 175 14.84 5.97 -0.72
C ARG A 175 13.67 5.56 0.17
N CYS A 176 12.72 4.81 -0.36
CA CYS A 176 11.49 4.47 0.38
C CYS A 176 11.37 3.01 0.79
N GLY A 177 12.34 2.15 0.46
CA GLY A 177 12.37 0.75 0.86
C GLY A 177 11.36 -0.15 0.15
N VAL A 178 10.47 0.39 -0.69
CA VAL A 178 9.47 -0.40 -1.41
C VAL A 178 10.16 -1.33 -2.40
N SER A 179 9.83 -2.62 -2.34
CA SER A 179 10.31 -3.61 -3.31
C SER A 179 9.74 -3.32 -4.70
N GLY A 180 10.61 -3.16 -5.68
CA GLY A 180 10.29 -3.39 -7.09
C GLY A 180 10.59 -4.83 -7.42
N LEU A 181 9.69 -5.49 -8.15
CA LEU A 181 9.99 -6.84 -8.64
C LEU A 181 11.21 -6.81 -9.58
#